data_AF-A0A497AT59-F1
#
_entry.id   AF-A0A497AT59-F1
#
_cell.length_a   1.000
_cell.length_b   1.000
_cell.length_c   1.000
_cell.angle_alpha   90.00
_cell.angle_beta   90.00
_cell.angle_gamma   90.00
#
_symmetry.space_group_name_H-M   'P 1'
#
loop_
_entity.id
_entity.type
_entity.pdbx_description
1 polymer ?
#
loop_
_entity_poly.entity_id
_entity_poly.type
_entity_poly.pdbx_seq_one_letter_code
_entity_poly.pdbx_strand_id
1 'polypeptide(L)'
;MENNLCKLEITNPDQLIWTRQVCHRIWQNYARAMARRRKKSILPKDRFVNYVYQDFVVYKYRCRSLRSIPTVIFGQERYGIFCPSHFCPNTMREGYRLIKDLRQEKVLFAVTEDLSPMLRKAGYIVLPFKIPMMFRGQTVWKKIAISRWEVLRPAIQILLDEFREKSPVYRRAYKIYHNLKWLWIDFKWWLDGHISKAARYMSKVIGRRQKKEVDV
;
A
#
# COMPACT_ATOMS: atom_id res chain seq x y z
N MET A 1 -6.67 -21.22 14.23
CA MET A 1 -6.74 -19.77 14.54
C MET A 1 -7.41 -19.09 13.37
N GLU A 2 -8.71 -18.83 13.49
CA GLU A 2 -9.51 -18.17 12.45
C GLU A 2 -9.01 -16.74 12.20
N ASN A 3 -8.85 -16.40 10.92
CA ASN A 3 -8.51 -15.06 10.47
C ASN A 3 -9.71 -14.14 10.72
N ASN A 4 -9.75 -13.50 11.90
CA ASN A 4 -10.67 -12.40 12.21
C ASN A 4 -10.24 -11.11 11.49
N LEU A 5 -10.07 -11.16 10.17
CA LEU A 5 -10.32 -10.01 9.33
C LEU A 5 -11.84 -9.86 9.30
N CYS A 6 -12.40 -9.03 10.18
CA CYS A 6 -13.75 -8.52 9.94
C CYS A 6 -13.67 -7.70 8.65
N LYS A 7 -13.92 -8.34 7.50
CA LYS A 7 -14.32 -7.66 6.27
C LYS A 7 -15.70 -7.08 6.53
N LEU A 8 -15.73 -5.94 7.20
CA LEU A 8 -16.82 -5.00 6.99
C LEU A 8 -16.36 -4.17 5.79
N GLU A 9 -16.92 -4.51 4.63
CA GLU A 9 -17.03 -3.55 3.54
C GLU A 9 -17.94 -2.44 4.07
N ILE A 10 -17.35 -1.45 4.73
CA ILE A 10 -18.06 -0.27 5.22
C ILE A 10 -18.37 0.55 3.97
N THR A 11 -19.48 0.22 3.31
CA THR A 11 -20.07 0.99 2.21
C THR A 11 -20.80 2.23 2.73
N ASN A 12 -20.99 2.33 4.05
CA ASN A 12 -21.62 3.47 4.68
C ASN A 12 -20.87 3.86 5.99
N PRO A 13 -20.27 5.08 6.06
CA PRO A 13 -19.63 5.61 7.27
C PRO A 13 -20.51 5.55 8.52
N ASP A 14 -21.83 5.44 8.38
CA ASP A 14 -22.78 5.41 9.50
C ASP A 14 -22.86 4.05 10.21
N GLN A 15 -22.36 2.96 9.63
CA GLN A 15 -22.49 1.60 10.21
C GLN A 15 -21.33 1.19 11.14
N LEU A 16 -20.23 1.95 11.15
CA LEU A 16 -19.28 1.90 12.25
C LEU A 16 -19.48 3.18 13.05
N ILE A 17 -19.44 3.04 14.38
CA ILE A 17 -19.50 4.12 15.37
C ILE A 17 -18.34 5.11 15.13
N TRP A 18 -18.37 5.91 14.07
CA TRP A 18 -17.46 7.03 13.80
C TRP A 18 -17.98 8.27 14.52
N THR A 19 -18.32 8.10 15.79
CA THR A 19 -18.59 9.25 16.64
C THR A 19 -17.35 10.16 16.61
N ARG A 20 -17.54 11.47 16.77
CA ARG A 20 -16.42 12.43 16.87
C ARG A 20 -15.34 11.97 17.86
N GLN A 21 -15.74 11.25 18.91
CA GLN A 21 -14.83 10.66 19.89
C GLN A 21 -13.95 9.53 19.31
N VAL A 22 -14.52 8.61 18.53
CA VAL A 22 -13.75 7.52 17.88
C VAL A 22 -12.79 8.09 16.83
N CYS A 23 -13.25 9.03 15.99
CA CYS A 23 -12.37 9.75 15.05
C CYS A 23 -11.20 10.43 15.78
N HIS A 24 -11.47 11.09 16.90
CA HIS A 24 -10.44 11.76 17.69
C HIS A 24 -9.39 10.79 18.20
N ARG A 25 -9.81 9.63 18.73
CA ARG A 25 -8.90 8.60 19.22
C ARG A 25 -8.07 7.97 18.09
N ILE A 26 -8.65 7.78 16.92
CA ILE A 26 -7.91 7.27 15.75
C ILE A 26 -6.90 8.32 15.25
N TRP A 27 -7.26 9.61 15.26
CA TRP A 27 -6.30 10.68 15.00
C TRP A 27 -5.16 10.70 16.04
N GLN A 28 -5.43 10.46 17.32
CA GLN A 28 -4.38 10.34 18.33
C GLN A 28 -3.44 9.15 18.02
N ASN A 29 -3.98 8.01 17.57
CA ASN A 29 -3.18 6.85 17.14
C ASN A 29 -2.26 7.21 15.97
N TYR A 30 -2.83 7.84 14.93
CA TYR A 30 -2.10 8.38 13.79
C TYR A 30 -0.97 9.32 14.24
N ALA A 31 -1.31 10.34 15.02
CA ALA A 31 -0.38 11.38 15.45
C ALA A 31 0.77 10.77 16.26
N ARG A 32 0.49 9.82 17.16
CA ARG A 32 1.53 9.10 17.91
C ARG A 32 2.43 8.26 16.99
N ALA A 33 1.87 7.52 16.04
CA ALA A 33 2.64 6.71 15.09
C ALA A 33 3.52 7.59 14.19
N MET A 34 3.00 8.71 13.73
CA MET A 34 3.73 9.69 12.92
C MET A 34 4.78 10.45 13.74
N ALA A 35 4.49 10.84 14.98
CA ALA A 35 5.43 11.58 15.83
C ALA A 35 6.75 10.84 16.04
N ARG A 36 6.68 9.51 16.20
CA ARG A 36 7.85 8.64 16.38
C ARG A 36 8.79 8.61 15.19
N ARG A 37 8.29 8.91 13.99
CA ARG A 37 9.04 8.79 12.73
C ARG A 37 9.32 10.15 12.12
N ARG A 38 8.31 11.01 12.07
CA ARG A 38 8.26 12.26 11.30
C ARG A 38 7.31 13.25 11.95
N LYS A 39 7.69 13.82 13.10
CA LYS A 39 6.89 14.81 13.85
C LYS A 39 6.35 15.96 12.98
N LYS A 40 7.17 16.47 12.04
CA LYS A 40 6.77 17.55 11.12
C LYS A 40 5.70 17.14 10.09
N SER A 41 5.48 15.84 9.88
CA SER A 41 4.54 15.29 8.88
C SER A 41 3.16 14.95 9.45
N ILE A 42 2.91 15.19 10.74
CA ILE A 42 1.60 14.98 11.34
C ILE A 42 0.59 15.93 10.68
N LEU A 43 -0.58 15.40 10.29
CA LEU A 43 -1.72 16.21 9.89
C LEU A 43 -2.44 16.79 11.11
N PRO A 44 -2.78 18.09 11.10
CA PRO A 44 -3.73 18.66 12.05
C PRO A 44 -5.04 17.87 12.06
N LYS A 45 -5.69 17.81 13.22
CA LYS A 45 -6.91 17.01 13.42
C LYS A 45 -7.98 17.29 12.37
N ASP A 46 -8.25 18.56 12.07
CA ASP A 46 -9.32 18.92 11.14
C ASP A 46 -9.00 18.46 9.71
N ARG A 47 -7.74 18.59 9.27
CA ARG A 47 -7.32 18.06 7.96
C ARG A 47 -7.36 16.54 7.89
N PHE A 48 -7.04 15.87 8.99
CA PHE A 48 -7.16 14.41 9.09
C PHE A 48 -8.62 13.98 9.00
N VAL A 49 -9.50 14.64 9.77
CA VAL A 49 -10.95 14.38 9.75
C VAL A 49 -11.50 14.59 8.35
N ASN A 50 -11.23 15.75 7.74
CA ASN A 50 -11.69 16.05 6.38
C ASN A 50 -11.18 15.03 5.35
N TYR A 51 -9.95 14.54 5.49
CA TYR A 51 -9.43 13.49 4.61
C TYR A 51 -10.20 12.19 4.77
N VAL A 52 -10.42 11.75 6.01
CA VAL A 52 -11.07 10.48 6.30
C VAL A 52 -12.51 10.48 5.76
N TYR A 53 -13.27 11.56 5.91
CA TYR A 53 -14.65 11.67 5.42
C TYR A 53 -14.81 11.87 3.90
N GLN A 54 -13.76 11.72 3.09
CA GLN A 54 -13.88 11.79 1.63
C GLN A 54 -14.46 10.48 1.07
N ASP A 55 -15.41 10.59 0.14
CA ASP A 55 -16.19 9.46 -0.42
C ASP A 55 -15.33 8.35 -1.07
N PHE A 56 -14.12 8.68 -1.51
CA PHE A 56 -13.20 7.72 -2.14
C PHE A 56 -12.28 6.99 -1.14
N VAL A 57 -12.37 7.29 0.15
CA VAL A 57 -11.48 6.69 1.15
C VAL A 57 -11.98 5.31 1.54
N VAL A 58 -11.08 4.34 1.41
CA VAL A 58 -11.32 2.95 1.82
C VAL A 58 -10.62 2.68 3.15
N TYR A 59 -11.30 1.90 3.98
CA TYR A 59 -10.90 1.60 5.35
C TYR A 59 -10.60 0.11 5.49
N LYS A 60 -9.49 -0.20 6.15
CA LYS A 60 -9.16 -1.55 6.58
C LYS A 60 -8.79 -1.50 8.04
N TYR A 61 -9.40 -2.35 8.86
CA TYR A 61 -9.23 -2.24 10.30
C TYR A 61 -9.17 -3.59 10.99
N ARG A 62 -8.63 -3.55 12.21
CA ARG A 62 -8.64 -4.68 13.14
C ARG A 62 -9.12 -4.19 14.50
N CYS A 63 -10.09 -4.88 15.06
CA CYS A 63 -10.67 -4.58 16.36
C CYS A 63 -10.59 -5.82 17.26
N ARG A 64 -10.39 -5.63 18.57
CA ARG A 64 -10.39 -6.75 19.54
C ARG A 64 -11.79 -7.01 20.10
N SER A 65 -12.57 -5.96 20.27
CA SER A 65 -13.96 -6.00 20.72
C SER A 65 -14.70 -4.78 20.20
N LEU A 66 -16.04 -4.82 20.16
CA LEU A 66 -16.89 -3.71 19.72
C LEU A 66 -16.66 -2.40 20.49
N ARG A 67 -16.11 -2.47 21.71
CA ARG A 67 -15.81 -1.30 22.56
C ARG A 67 -14.36 -0.80 22.43
N SER A 68 -13.50 -1.51 21.70
CA SER A 68 -12.08 -1.14 21.57
C SER A 68 -11.84 -0.15 20.43
N ILE A 69 -10.84 0.72 20.58
CA ILE A 69 -10.41 1.61 19.48
C ILE A 69 -9.75 0.73 18.41
N PRO A 70 -10.22 0.78 17.16
CA PRO A 70 -9.65 -0.06 16.12
C PRO A 70 -8.24 0.41 15.73
N THR A 71 -7.43 -0.56 15.30
CA THR A 71 -6.26 -0.26 14.46
C THR A 71 -6.75 -0.08 13.04
N VAL A 72 -6.45 1.06 12.40
CA VAL A 72 -6.99 1.40 11.09
C VAL A 72 -5.89 1.76 10.10
N ILE A 73 -6.07 1.34 8.84
CA ILE A 73 -5.37 1.82 7.67
C ILE A 73 -6.40 2.50 6.77
N PHE A 74 -6.08 3.70 6.29
CA PHE A 74 -6.88 4.43 5.31
C PHE A 74 -6.11 4.50 4.00
N GLY A 75 -6.84 4.54 2.90
CA GLY A 75 -6.27 4.63 1.57
C GLY A 75 -7.33 4.90 0.52
N GLN A 76 -6.97 4.65 -0.72
CA GLN A 76 -7.89 4.70 -1.86
C GLN A 76 -7.89 3.35 -2.55
N GLU A 77 -8.98 2.99 -3.19
CA GLU A 77 -8.99 1.90 -4.15
C GLU A 77 -8.87 2.44 -5.56
N ARG A 78 -7.89 1.95 -6.31
CA ARG A 78 -7.66 2.32 -7.71
C ARG A 78 -7.38 1.05 -8.51
N TYR A 79 -8.09 0.85 -9.61
CA TYR A 79 -7.96 -0.36 -10.45
C TYR A 79 -8.05 -1.68 -9.64
N GLY A 80 -8.92 -1.73 -8.63
CA GLY A 80 -9.07 -2.90 -7.74
C GLY A 80 -7.85 -3.19 -6.86
N ILE A 81 -6.99 -2.18 -6.63
CA ILE A 81 -5.88 -2.23 -5.68
C ILE A 81 -6.14 -1.22 -4.58
N PHE A 82 -6.02 -1.68 -3.33
CA PHE A 82 -5.98 -0.79 -2.18
C PHE A 82 -4.59 -0.14 -2.04
N CYS A 83 -4.57 1.19 -1.97
CA CYS A 83 -3.38 2.03 -1.86
C CYS A 83 -3.39 2.76 -0.50
N PRO A 84 -2.75 2.19 0.53
CA PRO A 84 -2.66 2.79 1.86
C PRO A 84 -1.97 4.15 1.84
N SER A 85 -2.59 5.13 2.48
CA SER A 85 -2.07 6.49 2.65
C SER A 85 -1.76 6.82 4.10
N HIS A 86 -2.58 6.35 5.04
CA HIS A 86 -2.47 6.67 6.46
C HIS A 86 -2.57 5.41 7.31
N PHE A 87 -1.71 5.33 8.34
CA PHE A 87 -1.62 4.18 9.22
C PHE A 87 -1.78 4.61 10.68
N CYS A 88 -2.80 4.08 11.34
CA CYS A 88 -3.27 4.54 12.65
C CYS A 88 -3.37 3.34 13.61
N PRO A 89 -2.22 2.72 13.94
CA PRO A 89 -2.22 1.56 14.81
C PRO A 89 -2.53 1.95 16.25
N ASN A 90 -3.43 1.20 16.89
CA ASN A 90 -3.64 1.34 18.33
C ASN A 90 -2.40 0.90 19.11
N THR A 91 -1.82 -0.24 18.70
CA THR A 91 -0.50 -0.70 19.13
C THR A 91 0.34 -1.13 17.92
N MET A 92 1.67 -1.05 18.01
CA MET A 92 2.56 -1.47 16.92
C MET A 92 2.38 -2.95 16.55
N ARG A 93 2.11 -3.80 17.54
CA ARG A 93 1.85 -5.24 17.34
C ARG A 93 0.57 -5.47 16.53
N GLU A 94 -0.51 -4.79 16.89
CA GLU A 94 -1.78 -4.87 16.14
C GLU A 94 -1.64 -4.28 14.75
N GLY A 95 -0.91 -3.17 14.62
CA GLY A 95 -0.60 -2.57 13.33
C GLY A 95 0.15 -3.52 12.40
N TYR A 96 1.21 -4.17 12.90
CA TYR A 96 1.96 -5.14 12.10
C TYR A 96 1.12 -6.37 11.73
N ARG A 97 0.23 -6.83 12.63
CA ARG A 97 -0.75 -7.88 12.31
C ARG A 97 -1.69 -7.46 11.18
N LEU A 98 -2.29 -6.27 11.27
CA LEU A 98 -3.15 -5.75 10.20
C LEU A 98 -2.42 -5.66 8.85
N ILE A 99 -1.17 -5.20 8.84
CA ILE A 99 -0.34 -5.17 7.61
C ILE A 99 -0.13 -6.60 7.05
N LYS A 100 0.12 -7.60 7.90
CA LYS A 100 0.23 -9.00 7.45
C LYS A 100 -1.08 -9.52 6.88
N ASP A 101 -2.19 -9.25 7.55
CA ASP A 101 -3.51 -9.70 7.12
C ASP A 101 -3.87 -9.12 5.75
N LEU A 102 -3.57 -7.83 5.52
CA LEU A 102 -3.79 -7.13 4.25
C LEU A 102 -3.06 -7.75 3.05
N ARG A 103 -2.06 -8.60 3.26
CA ARG A 103 -1.38 -9.30 2.17
C ARG A 103 -2.33 -10.22 1.38
N GLN A 104 -3.41 -10.67 2.02
CA GLN A 104 -4.48 -11.45 1.38
C GLN A 104 -5.31 -10.64 0.38
N GLU A 105 -5.13 -9.31 0.34
CA GLU A 105 -5.76 -8.43 -0.64
C GLU A 105 -4.76 -7.98 -1.72
N LYS A 106 -5.26 -7.25 -2.73
CA LYS A 106 -4.42 -6.55 -3.72
C LYS A 106 -4.03 -5.20 -3.15
N VAL A 107 -2.77 -5.05 -2.74
CA VAL A 107 -2.30 -3.86 -2.03
C VAL A 107 -1.02 -3.31 -2.65
N LEU A 108 -0.98 -2.00 -2.82
CA LEU A 108 0.19 -1.23 -3.24
C LEU A 108 0.58 -0.22 -2.16
N PHE A 109 1.77 -0.38 -1.61
CA PHE A 109 2.37 0.59 -0.70
C PHE A 109 3.39 1.47 -1.44
N ALA A 110 3.25 2.78 -1.33
CA ALA A 110 4.27 3.77 -1.68
C ALA A 110 4.81 4.41 -0.40
N VAL A 111 5.87 3.82 0.16
CA VAL A 111 6.39 4.19 1.48
C VAL A 111 7.80 4.74 1.40
N THR A 112 8.27 5.42 2.42
CA THR A 112 9.67 5.81 2.51
C THR A 112 10.57 4.64 2.86
N GLU A 113 11.87 4.78 2.61
CA GLU A 113 12.85 3.70 2.77
C GLU A 113 12.80 3.05 4.15
N ASP A 114 12.63 3.84 5.21
CA ASP A 114 12.59 3.39 6.60
C ASP A 114 11.47 2.37 6.90
N LEU A 115 10.43 2.33 6.06
CA LEU A 115 9.31 1.40 6.23
C LEU A 115 9.42 0.14 5.38
N SER A 116 10.33 0.13 4.39
CA SER A 116 10.48 -0.99 3.45
C SER A 116 10.90 -2.31 4.14
N PRO A 117 11.79 -2.32 5.17
CA PRO A 117 12.16 -3.56 5.85
C PRO A 117 11.00 -4.20 6.60
N MET A 118 10.13 -3.37 7.22
CA MET A 118 8.93 -3.85 7.92
C MET A 118 7.95 -4.54 6.95
N LEU A 119 7.73 -3.94 5.77
CA LEU A 119 6.87 -4.54 4.75
C LEU A 119 7.46 -5.84 4.19
N ARG A 120 8.77 -5.89 3.95
CA ARG A 120 9.47 -7.11 3.56
C ARG A 120 9.31 -8.21 4.62
N LYS A 121 9.48 -7.88 5.90
CA LYS A 121 9.24 -8.80 7.02
C LYS A 121 7.78 -9.27 7.10
N ALA A 122 6.83 -8.42 6.72
CA ALA A 122 5.42 -8.80 6.61
C ALA A 122 5.11 -9.66 5.36
N GLY A 123 6.09 -9.88 4.49
CA GLY A 123 5.99 -10.75 3.31
C GLY A 123 5.59 -10.03 2.02
N TYR A 124 5.63 -8.70 2.00
CA TYR A 124 5.41 -7.94 0.77
C TYR A 124 6.63 -8.01 -0.16
N ILE A 125 6.36 -7.92 -1.46
CA ILE A 125 7.39 -7.84 -2.49
C ILE A 125 7.79 -6.37 -2.61
N VAL A 126 8.96 -6.02 -2.05
CA VAL A 126 9.53 -4.67 -2.20
C VAL A 126 10.34 -4.63 -3.49
N LEU A 127 9.94 -3.75 -4.40
CA LEU A 127 10.57 -3.60 -5.71
C LEU A 127 11.96 -2.94 -5.59
N PRO A 128 12.89 -3.22 -6.51
CA PRO A 128 14.28 -2.77 -6.38
C PRO A 128 14.45 -1.26 -6.62
N PHE A 129 13.49 -0.59 -7.26
CA PHE A 129 13.55 0.83 -7.58
C PHE A 129 12.85 1.73 -6.54
N LYS A 130 13.04 3.04 -6.69
CA LYS A 130 12.33 4.09 -5.95
C LYS A 130 11.66 5.02 -6.94
N ILE A 131 10.56 5.65 -6.53
CA ILE A 131 9.87 6.65 -7.34
C ILE A 131 9.85 8.01 -6.62
N PRO A 132 9.98 9.14 -7.34
CA PRO A 132 9.86 10.46 -6.76
C PRO A 132 8.38 10.87 -6.65
N MET A 133 7.90 11.13 -5.44
CA MET A 133 6.55 11.62 -5.21
C MET A 133 6.56 12.99 -4.53
N MET A 134 5.66 13.88 -4.96
CA MET A 134 5.51 15.18 -4.33
C MET A 134 4.75 15.07 -3.01
N PHE A 135 5.35 15.55 -1.92
CA PHE A 135 4.74 15.60 -0.60
C PHE A 135 4.99 16.97 0.03
N ARG A 136 3.92 17.75 0.21
CA ARG A 136 3.96 19.11 0.78
C ARG A 136 4.99 20.02 0.07
N GLY A 137 5.01 19.99 -1.26
CA GLY A 137 5.93 20.80 -2.09
C GLY A 137 7.36 20.30 -2.14
N GLN A 138 7.67 19.15 -1.52
CA GLN A 138 9.00 18.54 -1.58
C GLN A 138 8.95 17.19 -2.30
N THR A 139 9.98 16.90 -3.09
CA THR A 139 10.17 15.58 -3.70
C THR A 139 10.65 14.60 -2.65
N VAL A 140 9.87 13.54 -2.42
CA VAL A 140 10.19 12.45 -1.51
C VAL A 140 10.31 11.15 -2.29
N TRP A 141 11.44 10.47 -2.16
CA TRP A 141 11.67 9.17 -2.78
C TRP A 141 10.96 8.06 -2.00
N LYS A 142 10.16 7.28 -2.72
CA LYS A 142 9.32 6.21 -2.17
C LYS A 142 9.75 4.85 -2.72
N LYS A 143 9.87 3.88 -1.83
CA LYS A 143 9.90 2.45 -2.16
C LYS A 143 8.50 1.97 -2.46
N ILE A 144 8.41 1.11 -3.47
CA ILE A 144 7.17 0.44 -3.85
C ILE A 144 7.17 -0.97 -3.28
N ALA A 145 6.09 -1.33 -2.60
CA ALA A 145 5.86 -2.69 -2.14
C ALA A 145 4.47 -3.16 -2.55
N ILE A 146 4.38 -4.39 -3.07
CA ILE A 146 3.13 -4.99 -3.53
C ILE A 146 2.84 -6.29 -2.77
N SER A 147 1.57 -6.62 -2.57
CA SER A 147 1.18 -7.83 -1.83
C SER A 147 1.50 -9.13 -2.59
N ARG A 148 1.39 -9.12 -3.92
CA ARG A 148 1.64 -10.24 -4.84
C ARG A 148 1.99 -9.75 -6.25
N TRP A 149 2.63 -10.59 -7.06
CA TRP A 149 3.09 -10.21 -8.41
C TRP A 149 1.97 -9.77 -9.36
N GLU A 150 0.77 -10.36 -9.24
CA GLU A 150 -0.41 -9.98 -10.04
C GLU A 150 -0.81 -8.49 -9.87
N VAL A 151 -0.43 -7.86 -8.75
CA VAL A 151 -0.69 -6.45 -8.47
C VAL A 151 0.24 -5.53 -9.28
N LEU A 152 1.38 -6.04 -9.77
CA LEU A 152 2.43 -5.22 -10.39
C LEU A 152 1.91 -4.40 -11.58
N ARG A 153 1.18 -5.02 -12.51
CA ARG A 153 0.67 -4.33 -13.71
C ARG A 153 -0.31 -3.20 -13.35
N PRO A 154 -1.39 -3.43 -12.59
CA PRO A 154 -2.28 -2.34 -12.18
C PRO A 154 -1.59 -1.33 -11.25
N ALA A 155 -0.59 -1.73 -10.45
CA ALA A 155 0.21 -0.80 -9.66
C ALA A 155 1.03 0.16 -10.54
N ILE A 156 1.65 -0.34 -11.61
CA ILE A 156 2.37 0.52 -12.57
C ILE A 156 1.42 1.56 -13.16
N GLN A 157 0.20 1.15 -13.52
CA GLN A 157 -0.80 2.07 -14.07
C GLN A 157 -1.13 3.18 -13.07
N ILE A 158 -1.42 2.84 -11.81
CA ILE A 158 -1.67 3.83 -10.74
C ILE A 158 -0.53 4.84 -10.63
N LEU A 159 0.72 4.35 -10.62
CA LEU A 159 1.89 5.22 -10.49
C LEU A 159 2.02 6.15 -11.71
N LEU A 160 1.80 5.64 -12.93
CA LEU A 160 1.82 6.44 -14.16
C LEU A 160 0.74 7.53 -14.15
N ASP A 161 -0.47 7.23 -13.68
CA ASP A 161 -1.56 8.21 -13.61
C ASP A 161 -1.28 9.29 -12.55
N GLU A 162 -0.73 8.91 -11.39
CA GLU A 162 -0.27 9.90 -10.40
C GLU A 162 0.82 10.82 -10.96
N PHE A 163 1.71 10.30 -11.81
CA PHE A 163 2.70 11.12 -12.51
C PHE A 163 2.07 12.09 -13.51
N ARG A 164 0.99 11.70 -14.19
CA ARG A 164 0.30 12.52 -15.20
C ARG A 164 -0.52 13.64 -14.56
N GLU A 165 -1.21 13.35 -13.46
CA GLU A 165 -2.16 14.28 -12.82
C GLU A 165 -1.49 15.45 -12.08
N LYS A 166 -0.26 15.29 -11.56
CA LYS A 166 0.23 16.15 -10.46
C LYS A 166 1.22 17.30 -10.74
N SER A 167 1.66 17.65 -11.96
CA SER A 167 2.22 19.02 -12.26
C SER A 167 2.82 19.24 -13.68
N PRO A 168 2.75 20.47 -14.25
CA PRO A 168 3.55 20.94 -15.40
C PRO A 168 5.08 20.84 -15.23
N VAL A 169 5.60 20.95 -14.01
CA VAL A 169 7.02 20.71 -13.64
C VAL A 169 7.38 19.24 -13.88
N TYR A 170 6.43 18.34 -13.65
CA TYR A 170 6.59 16.93 -13.98
C TYR A 170 6.50 16.67 -15.48
N ARG A 171 5.85 17.49 -16.33
CA ARG A 171 6.02 17.37 -17.79
C ARG A 171 7.44 17.67 -18.25
N ARG A 172 8.13 18.61 -17.59
CA ARG A 172 9.56 18.89 -17.84
C ARG A 172 10.47 17.79 -17.31
N ALA A 173 10.25 17.31 -16.09
CA ALA A 173 10.95 16.14 -15.58
C ALA A 173 10.66 14.91 -16.47
N TYR A 174 9.42 14.67 -16.86
CA TYR A 174 9.02 13.61 -17.79
C TYR A 174 9.64 13.78 -19.17
N LYS A 175 9.92 15.01 -19.66
CA LYS A 175 10.75 15.25 -20.87
C LYS A 175 12.23 14.91 -20.66
N ILE A 176 12.82 15.23 -19.50
CA ILE A 176 14.20 14.86 -19.13
C ILE A 176 14.31 13.34 -18.90
N TYR A 177 13.29 12.73 -18.30
CA TYR A 177 13.14 11.29 -18.08
C TYR A 177 12.62 10.55 -19.34
N HIS A 178 12.11 11.22 -20.37
CA HIS A 178 11.82 10.59 -21.67
C HIS A 178 13.09 10.33 -22.49
N ASN A 179 14.22 10.94 -22.12
CA ASN A 179 15.54 10.48 -22.55
C ASN A 179 15.97 9.20 -21.80
N LEU A 180 15.23 8.76 -20.78
CA LEU A 180 15.28 7.42 -20.20
C LEU A 180 14.22 6.51 -20.83
N LYS A 181 14.19 6.47 -22.17
CA LYS A 181 13.70 5.29 -22.93
C LYS A 181 14.29 4.00 -22.33
N TRP A 182 15.51 4.10 -21.76
CA TRP A 182 16.20 3.11 -20.95
C TRP A 182 15.49 2.67 -19.66
N LEU A 183 14.77 3.50 -18.90
CA LEU A 183 14.06 3.00 -17.71
C LEU A 183 12.78 2.26 -18.08
N TRP A 184 12.12 2.61 -19.18
CA TRP A 184 10.99 1.81 -19.69
C TRP A 184 11.48 0.55 -20.41
N ILE A 185 12.62 0.61 -21.12
CA ILE A 185 13.27 -0.56 -21.72
C ILE A 185 13.85 -1.47 -20.66
N ASP A 186 14.56 -0.97 -19.64
CA ASP A 186 15.11 -1.74 -18.52
C ASP A 186 14.01 -2.21 -17.60
N PHE A 187 12.97 -1.42 -17.33
CA PHE A 187 11.83 -1.89 -16.54
C PHE A 187 10.99 -2.90 -17.31
N LYS A 188 10.84 -2.76 -18.64
CA LYS A 188 10.20 -3.75 -19.52
C LYS A 188 11.08 -4.98 -19.71
N TRP A 189 12.39 -4.87 -19.87
CA TRP A 189 13.36 -5.98 -19.89
C TRP A 189 13.44 -6.67 -18.53
N TRP A 190 13.35 -5.92 -17.44
CA TRP A 190 13.30 -6.43 -16.08
C TRP A 190 11.95 -7.09 -15.82
N LEU A 191 10.82 -6.50 -16.26
CA LEU A 191 9.49 -7.12 -16.21
C LEU A 191 9.48 -8.39 -17.06
N ASP A 192 9.87 -8.34 -18.31
CA ASP A 192 9.88 -9.45 -19.26
C ASP A 192 10.86 -10.53 -18.80
N GLY A 193 12.01 -10.15 -18.24
CA GLY A 193 13.00 -11.05 -17.63
C GLY A 193 12.50 -11.70 -16.34
N HIS A 194 11.80 -10.98 -15.47
CA HIS A 194 11.23 -11.53 -14.23
C HIS A 194 9.92 -12.27 -14.43
N ILE A 195 9.08 -11.86 -15.39
CA ILE A 195 7.90 -12.59 -15.85
C ILE A 195 8.37 -13.88 -16.53
N SER A 196 9.42 -13.85 -17.35
CA SER A 196 10.00 -15.06 -17.94
C SER A 196 10.70 -15.97 -16.93
N LYS A 197 11.32 -15.42 -15.87
CA LYS A 197 11.88 -16.21 -14.76
C LYS A 197 10.80 -16.76 -13.83
N ALA A 198 9.75 -15.97 -13.54
CA ALA A 198 8.60 -16.41 -12.77
C ALA A 198 7.79 -17.46 -13.54
N ALA A 199 7.58 -17.29 -14.84
CA ALA A 199 6.96 -18.28 -15.72
C ALA A 199 7.80 -19.56 -15.82
N ARG A 200 9.13 -19.47 -15.95
CA ARG A 200 10.03 -20.65 -15.89
C ARG A 200 10.04 -21.34 -14.53
N TYR A 201 10.00 -20.59 -13.45
CA TYR A 201 9.91 -21.13 -12.09
C TYR A 201 8.56 -21.83 -11.88
N MET A 202 7.46 -21.20 -12.26
CA MET A 202 6.11 -21.77 -12.20
C MET A 202 5.96 -23.01 -13.09
N SER A 203 6.50 -22.99 -14.32
CA SER A 203 6.52 -24.15 -15.22
C SER A 203 7.34 -25.32 -14.65
N LYS A 204 8.49 -25.07 -14.00
CA LYS A 204 9.26 -26.10 -13.28
C LYS A 204 8.53 -26.66 -12.06
N VAL A 205 7.80 -25.82 -11.32
CA VAL A 205 7.05 -26.24 -10.14
C VAL A 205 5.81 -27.05 -10.54
N ILE A 206 5.14 -26.68 -11.63
CA ILE A 206 3.97 -27.40 -12.17
C ILE A 206 4.41 -28.73 -12.82
N GLY A 207 5.48 -28.74 -13.62
CA GLY A 207 6.00 -29.97 -14.25
C GLY A 207 6.55 -30.99 -13.25
N ARG A 208 7.05 -30.55 -12.08
CA ARG A 208 7.44 -31.45 -10.98
C ARG A 208 6.27 -32.03 -10.20
N ARG A 209 5.08 -31.42 -10.25
CA ARG A 209 3.85 -31.98 -9.68
C ARG A 209 3.23 -33.03 -10.60
N GLN A 210 3.17 -32.77 -11.91
CA GLN A 210 2.65 -33.75 -12.87
C GLN A 210 3.50 -35.02 -12.94
N LYS A 211 4.84 -34.94 -12.86
CA LYS A 211 5.68 -36.15 -12.79
C LYS A 211 5.48 -37.01 -11.54
N LYS A 212 5.00 -36.43 -10.44
CA LYS A 212 4.70 -37.18 -9.21
C LYS A 212 3.31 -37.85 -9.22
N GLU A 213 2.44 -37.48 -10.15
CA GLU A 213 1.10 -38.07 -10.30
C GLU A 213 1.05 -39.14 -11.40
N VAL A 214 2.14 -39.31 -12.18
CA VAL A 214 2.26 -40.37 -13.22
C VAL A 214 3.11 -41.56 -12.74
N ASP A 215 3.86 -41.40 -11.63
CA ASP A 215 4.63 -42.46 -10.98
C ASP A 215 3.91 -43.01 -9.71
N VAL A 216 2.57 -43.11 -9.76
CA VAL A 216 1.74 -43.85 -8.78
C VAL A 216 0.88 -44.87 -9.51
#